data_AF-A0A847BRB3-F1
#
_entry.id   AF-A0A847BRB3-F1
#
_cell.length_a   1.000
_cell.length_b   1.000
_cell.length_c   1.000
_cell.angle_alpha   90.00
_cell.angle_beta   90.00
_cell.angle_gamma   90.00
#
_symmetry.space_group_name_H-M   'P 1'
#
loop_
_entity.id
_entity.type
_entity.pdbx_description
1 polymer ?
#
loop_
_entity_poly.entity_id
_entity_poly.type
_entity_poly.pdbx_seq_one_letter_code
_entity_poly.pdbx_strand_id
1 'polypeptide(L)'
;MSYYDGLGFALLNAAMMTTMTTREDVGATSIQNTNDDSVVSSICMYDLFVGGLGYSEKAYDLIAVIIDNAIKMVRGCKCRAGCPACVGDYNLDKSVVLWGLENFYEESAPPEDIKIPPVPQETTIEKIFSFADLANEWNAFTEYIFTKGEYLSGFVSSIKNVRLDGPKLILLLNNDFYKTWLLESDNKIKLQNIISQYVDVPLDFDIDVEIETSEIKNIEDKLAQRFNDLTGG
;
A
#
# COMPACT_ATOMS: atom_id res chain seq x y z
N MET A 1 16.07 2.12 -1.25
CA MET A 1 15.79 2.71 -2.57
C MET A 1 17.00 2.50 -3.45
N SER A 2 16.83 1.94 -4.65
CA SER A 2 17.90 1.71 -5.63
C SER A 2 18.15 2.95 -6.51
N TYR A 3 19.20 2.94 -7.32
CA TYR A 3 19.44 3.99 -8.32
C TYR A 3 18.36 4.04 -9.41
N TYR A 4 17.76 2.89 -9.75
CA TYR A 4 16.64 2.83 -10.69
C TYR A 4 15.39 3.51 -10.12
N ASP A 5 15.15 3.39 -8.82
CA ASP A 5 14.07 4.11 -8.15
C ASP A 5 14.32 5.61 -8.16
N GLY A 6 15.59 6.04 -8.01
CA GLY A 6 15.99 7.44 -8.14
C GLY A 6 15.75 8.00 -9.55
N LEU A 7 16.04 7.22 -10.59
CA LEU A 7 15.70 7.54 -11.98
C LEU A 7 14.18 7.64 -12.17
N GLY A 8 13.44 6.64 -11.68
CA GLY A 8 11.98 6.60 -11.75
C GLY A 8 11.35 7.79 -11.05
N PHE A 9 11.86 8.19 -9.88
CA PHE A 9 11.42 9.37 -9.14
C PHE A 9 11.66 10.66 -9.93
N ALA A 10 12.85 10.82 -10.52
CA ALA A 10 13.19 12.00 -11.29
C ALA A 10 12.31 12.13 -12.56
N LEU A 11 12.14 11.02 -13.28
CA LEU A 11 11.30 10.93 -14.47
C LEU A 11 9.82 11.18 -14.14
N LEU A 12 9.30 10.58 -13.06
CA LEU A 12 7.90 10.74 -12.66
C LEU A 12 7.58 12.20 -12.29
N ASN A 13 8.44 12.87 -11.53
CA ASN A 13 8.22 14.30 -11.22
C ASN A 13 8.29 15.18 -12.46
N ALA A 14 9.22 14.92 -13.37
CA ALA A 14 9.30 15.64 -14.64
C ALA A 14 8.08 15.35 -15.54
N ALA A 15 7.58 14.11 -15.53
CA ALA A 15 6.37 13.71 -16.24
C ALA A 15 5.17 14.47 -15.70
N MET A 16 4.93 14.45 -14.37
CA MET A 16 3.83 15.17 -13.73
C MET A 16 3.80 16.67 -14.08
N MET A 17 4.96 17.33 -14.09
CA MET A 17 5.06 18.74 -14.50
C MET A 17 4.77 18.95 -15.99
N THR A 18 5.16 18.00 -16.84
CA THR A 18 5.01 18.08 -18.30
C THR A 18 3.58 17.76 -18.74
N THR A 19 2.92 16.81 -18.08
CA THR A 19 1.55 16.37 -18.37
C THR A 19 0.50 17.07 -17.51
N MET A 20 0.91 17.96 -16.60
CA MET A 20 0.04 18.65 -15.65
C MET A 20 -0.77 17.68 -14.76
N THR A 21 -0.14 16.57 -14.37
CA THR A 21 -0.74 15.53 -13.52
C THR A 21 -0.21 15.58 -12.09
N THR A 22 -0.90 14.88 -11.20
CA THR A 22 -0.61 14.75 -9.78
C THR A 22 -0.13 13.34 -9.42
N ARG A 23 0.24 13.12 -8.16
CA ARG A 23 0.72 11.80 -7.69
C ARG A 23 -0.40 10.78 -7.62
N GLU A 24 -1.64 11.25 -7.62
CA GLU A 24 -2.85 10.46 -7.60
C GLU A 24 -3.26 10.02 -9.03
N ASP A 25 -2.70 10.64 -10.07
CA ASP A 25 -3.02 10.35 -11.47
C ASP A 25 -2.07 9.32 -12.10
N VAL A 26 -0.77 9.42 -11.79
CA VAL A 26 0.30 8.64 -12.44
C VAL A 26 1.30 8.08 -11.44
N GLY A 27 1.72 6.84 -11.68
CA GLY A 27 2.76 6.15 -10.91
C GLY A 27 3.97 5.78 -11.77
N ALA A 28 5.08 5.47 -11.11
CA ALA A 28 6.25 4.88 -11.75
C ALA A 28 6.82 3.76 -10.88
N THR A 29 7.26 2.67 -11.49
CA THR A 29 7.92 1.56 -10.82
C THR A 29 9.13 1.08 -11.62
N SER A 30 10.14 0.59 -10.91
CA SER A 30 11.30 -0.07 -11.52
C SER A 30 11.04 -1.57 -11.58
N ILE A 31 11.25 -2.18 -12.75
CA ILE A 31 11.08 -3.61 -12.99
C ILE A 31 12.41 -4.16 -13.49
N GLN A 32 12.88 -5.24 -12.88
CA GLN A 32 14.06 -5.96 -13.34
C GLN A 32 13.62 -7.25 -14.02
N ASN A 33 14.00 -7.41 -15.28
CA ASN A 33 13.77 -8.62 -16.05
C ASN A 33 15.11 -9.34 -16.24
N THR A 34 15.16 -10.61 -15.85
CA THR A 34 16.32 -11.49 -16.08
C THR A 34 16.04 -12.34 -17.31
N ASN A 35 16.72 -12.08 -18.42
CA ASN A 35 16.66 -12.88 -19.64
C ASN A 35 18.06 -13.40 -19.98
N ASP A 36 18.20 -14.73 -20.15
CA ASP A 36 19.37 -15.46 -20.69
C ASP A 36 20.70 -14.67 -20.59
N ASP A 37 21.25 -14.59 -19.37
CA ASP A 37 22.53 -13.96 -18.98
C ASP A 37 22.58 -12.41 -18.85
N SER A 38 21.48 -11.70 -19.05
CA SER A 38 21.43 -10.23 -18.87
C SER A 38 20.28 -9.77 -17.95
N VAL A 39 20.59 -8.81 -17.07
CA VAL A 39 19.59 -8.12 -16.23
C VAL A 39 19.23 -6.81 -16.91
N VAL A 40 18.02 -6.73 -17.45
CA VAL A 40 17.47 -5.50 -18.02
C VAL A 40 16.57 -4.84 -16.99
N SER A 41 16.89 -3.61 -16.62
CA SER A 41 16.04 -2.79 -15.75
C SER A 41 15.20 -1.84 -16.59
N SER A 42 13.90 -1.80 -16.35
CA SER A 42 12.93 -0.94 -17.02
C SER A 42 12.23 -0.04 -16.01
N ILE A 43 11.94 1.20 -16.40
CA ILE A 43 11.13 2.12 -15.61
C ILE A 43 9.78 2.22 -16.31
N CYS A 44 8.74 1.77 -15.63
CA CYS A 44 7.38 1.74 -16.17
C CYS A 44 6.56 2.85 -15.52
N MET A 45 6.01 3.75 -16.34
CA MET A 45 5.04 4.76 -15.92
C MET A 45 3.63 4.32 -16.32
N TYR A 46 2.67 4.48 -15.42
CA TYR A 46 1.30 3.98 -15.60
C TYR A 46 0.26 4.90 -14.96
N ASP A 47 -0.96 4.84 -15.47
CA ASP A 47 -2.10 5.56 -14.89
C ASP A 47 -2.59 4.83 -13.63
N LEU A 48 -2.95 5.59 -12.60
CA LEU A 48 -3.52 5.05 -11.37
C LEU A 48 -5.05 4.87 -11.43
N PHE A 49 -5.69 5.43 -12.48
CA PHE A 49 -7.11 5.29 -12.71
C PHE A 49 -7.46 3.98 -13.40
N VAL A 50 -8.50 3.32 -12.90
CA VAL A 50 -9.05 2.09 -13.50
C VAL A 50 -9.54 2.38 -14.92
N GLY A 51 -9.03 1.61 -15.88
CA GLY A 51 -9.34 1.77 -17.31
C GLY A 51 -8.36 2.67 -18.08
N GLY A 52 -7.47 3.39 -17.39
CA GLY A 52 -6.52 4.31 -18.01
C GLY A 52 -7.18 5.59 -18.51
N LEU A 53 -6.54 6.74 -18.24
CA LEU A 53 -6.97 8.05 -18.74
C LEU A 53 -6.05 8.59 -19.84
N GLY A 54 -4.98 7.85 -20.16
CA GLY A 54 -4.03 8.19 -21.22
C GLY A 54 -2.91 9.13 -20.78
N TYR A 55 -2.65 9.27 -19.47
CA TYR A 55 -1.54 10.10 -19.00
C TYR A 55 -0.19 9.45 -19.32
N SER A 56 -0.10 8.13 -19.15
CA SER A 56 1.07 7.33 -19.52
C SER A 56 1.34 7.37 -21.03
N GLU A 57 0.29 7.31 -21.86
CA GLU A 57 0.39 7.51 -23.32
C GLU A 57 0.91 8.91 -23.63
N LYS A 58 0.35 9.95 -22.99
CA LYS A 58 0.79 11.32 -23.21
C LYS A 58 2.23 11.55 -22.74
N ALA A 59 2.64 10.91 -21.64
CA ALA A 59 4.01 10.95 -21.15
C ALA A 59 4.97 10.27 -22.15
N TYR A 60 4.55 9.17 -22.78
CA TYR A 60 5.33 8.50 -23.81
C TYR A 60 5.55 9.40 -25.04
N ASP A 61 4.51 10.09 -25.52
CA ASP A 61 4.63 11.07 -26.61
C ASP A 61 5.62 12.21 -26.30
N LEU A 62 5.74 12.57 -25.02
CA LEU A 62 6.58 13.67 -24.53
C LEU A 62 7.87 13.20 -23.87
N ILE A 63 8.28 11.94 -24.06
CA ILE A 63 9.35 11.32 -23.28
C ILE A 63 10.68 12.08 -23.36
N ALA A 64 11.05 12.60 -24.53
CA ALA A 64 12.27 13.39 -24.69
C ALA A 64 12.23 14.67 -23.84
N VAL A 65 11.09 15.37 -23.83
CA VAL A 65 10.90 16.57 -23.01
C VAL A 65 10.96 16.24 -21.52
N ILE A 66 10.38 15.10 -21.12
CA ILE A 66 10.40 14.62 -19.74
C ILE A 66 11.83 14.31 -19.30
N ILE A 67 12.62 13.59 -20.11
CA ILE A 67 14.02 13.29 -19.81
C ILE A 67 14.83 14.58 -19.66
N ASP A 68 14.68 15.54 -20.58
CA ASP A 68 15.36 16.83 -20.50
C ASP A 68 15.00 17.61 -19.22
N ASN A 69 13.73 17.59 -18.84
CA ASN A 69 13.25 18.24 -17.62
C ASN A 69 13.78 17.53 -16.37
N ALA A 70 13.85 16.20 -16.37
CA ALA A 70 14.44 15.42 -15.29
C ALA A 70 15.95 15.75 -15.13
N ILE A 71 16.70 15.80 -16.23
CA ILE A 71 18.12 16.20 -16.24
C ILE A 71 18.28 17.61 -15.64
N LYS A 72 17.48 18.59 -16.10
CA LYS A 72 17.51 19.96 -15.59
C LYS A 72 17.20 20.02 -14.09
N MET A 73 16.21 19.25 -13.64
CA MET A 73 15.80 19.18 -12.24
C MET A 73 16.91 18.61 -11.34
N VAL A 74 17.48 17.46 -11.71
CA VAL A 74 18.54 16.81 -10.93
C VAL A 74 19.82 17.64 -10.93
N ARG A 75 20.24 18.14 -12.10
CA ARG A 75 21.45 18.97 -12.26
C ARG A 75 21.31 20.31 -11.53
N GLY A 76 20.13 20.94 -11.58
CA GLY A 76 19.87 22.24 -10.95
C GLY A 76 19.70 22.18 -9.42
N CYS A 77 19.57 20.99 -8.85
CA CYS A 77 19.38 20.83 -7.42
C CYS A 77 20.67 21.13 -6.63
N LYS A 78 20.56 21.95 -5.57
CA LYS A 78 21.69 22.39 -4.72
C LYS A 78 22.16 21.35 -3.70
N CYS A 79 21.55 20.16 -3.65
CA CYS A 79 22.00 19.09 -2.74
C CYS A 79 23.40 18.57 -3.13
N ARG A 80 24.16 18.07 -2.14
CA ARG A 80 25.49 17.49 -2.37
C ARG A 80 25.42 16.05 -2.87
N ALA A 81 24.50 15.26 -2.31
CA ALA A 81 24.19 13.89 -2.72
C ALA A 81 22.77 13.89 -3.32
N GLY A 82 21.92 12.92 -2.98
CA GLY A 82 20.49 12.94 -3.27
C GLY A 82 19.66 13.72 -2.25
N CYS A 83 18.40 14.02 -2.60
CA CYS A 83 17.38 14.50 -1.66
C CYS A 83 15.97 14.18 -2.17
N PRO A 84 14.94 14.27 -1.31
CA PRO A 84 13.53 14.04 -1.69
C PRO A 84 12.99 14.97 -2.77
N ALA A 85 13.68 16.08 -3.09
CA ALA A 85 13.24 17.01 -4.14
C ALA A 85 13.77 16.67 -5.54
N CYS A 86 14.86 15.90 -5.67
CA CYS A 86 15.46 15.58 -6.97
C CYS A 86 15.43 14.09 -7.29
N VAL A 87 15.96 13.24 -6.41
CA VAL A 87 16.13 11.79 -6.64
C VAL A 87 15.34 10.94 -5.63
N GLY A 88 14.59 11.57 -4.73
CA GLY A 88 13.67 10.89 -3.81
C GLY A 88 14.28 10.49 -2.46
N ASP A 89 15.60 10.35 -2.35
CA ASP A 89 16.27 9.83 -1.14
C ASP A 89 17.61 10.53 -0.89
N TYR A 90 17.94 10.78 0.38
CA TYR A 90 19.24 11.34 0.83
C TYR A 90 20.40 10.35 0.72
N ASN A 91 20.10 9.05 0.65
CA ASN A 91 21.08 7.98 0.59
C ASN A 91 21.62 7.73 -0.81
N LEU A 92 20.94 8.20 -1.85
CA LEU A 92 21.41 8.10 -3.23
C LEU A 92 22.49 9.15 -3.54
N ASP A 93 23.34 8.86 -4.52
CA ASP A 93 24.17 9.86 -5.17
C ASP A 93 23.48 10.43 -6.41
N LYS A 94 23.25 11.74 -6.43
CA LYS A 94 22.60 12.40 -7.58
C LYS A 94 23.46 12.33 -8.84
N SER A 95 24.78 12.19 -8.73
CA SER A 95 25.68 12.11 -9.89
C SER A 95 25.40 10.88 -10.74
N VAL A 96 25.12 9.74 -10.08
CA VAL A 96 24.78 8.47 -10.71
C VAL A 96 23.39 8.53 -11.37
N VAL A 97 22.41 9.14 -10.70
CA VAL A 97 21.08 9.35 -11.28
C VAL A 97 21.15 10.28 -12.50
N LEU A 98 21.90 11.38 -12.39
CA LEU A 98 22.12 12.31 -13.50
C LEU A 98 22.79 11.61 -14.69
N TRP A 99 23.84 10.83 -14.44
CA TRP A 99 24.51 10.01 -15.45
C TRP A 99 23.52 9.06 -16.12
N GLY A 100 22.72 8.32 -15.35
CA GLY A 100 21.70 7.42 -15.90
C GLY A 100 20.67 8.12 -16.79
N LEU A 101 20.26 9.35 -16.44
CA LEU A 101 19.36 10.16 -17.27
C LEU A 101 20.03 10.59 -18.59
N GLU A 102 21.30 11.00 -18.55
CA GLU A 102 22.05 11.42 -19.73
C GLU A 102 22.31 10.26 -20.71
N ASN A 103 22.45 9.04 -20.18
CA ASN A 103 22.65 7.82 -20.97
C ASN A 103 21.40 7.36 -21.75
N PHE A 104 20.23 7.99 -21.56
CA PHE A 104 19.11 7.80 -22.50
C PHE A 104 19.41 8.36 -23.89
N TYR A 105 20.34 9.32 -24.00
CA TYR A 105 20.71 9.94 -25.28
C TYR A 105 22.07 9.48 -25.80
N GLU A 106 23.08 9.42 -24.92
CA GLU A 106 24.45 9.08 -25.31
C GLU A 106 25.12 8.23 -24.23
N GLU A 107 25.56 7.03 -24.61
CA GLU A 107 26.22 6.11 -23.70
C GLU A 107 27.58 6.66 -23.27
N SER A 108 27.84 6.65 -21.96
CA SER A 108 29.06 7.17 -21.36
C SER A 108 29.51 6.35 -20.17
N ALA A 109 30.80 6.45 -19.82
CA ALA A 109 31.34 5.76 -18.66
C ALA A 109 30.68 6.26 -17.35
N PRO A 110 30.44 5.37 -16.37
CA PRO A 110 29.85 5.76 -15.10
C PRO A 110 30.78 6.67 -14.29
N PRO A 111 30.23 7.50 -13.36
CA PRO A 111 31.04 8.35 -12.49
C PRO A 111 32.03 7.55 -11.64
N GLU A 112 33.19 8.16 -11.35
CA GLU A 112 34.15 7.64 -10.38
C GLU A 112 33.56 7.68 -8.96
N ASP A 113 33.86 6.66 -8.14
CA ASP A 113 33.42 6.54 -6.73
C ASP A 113 31.90 6.53 -6.48
N ILE A 114 31.18 5.60 -7.13
CA ILE A 114 29.74 5.38 -6.91
C ILE A 114 29.44 5.00 -5.46
N LYS A 115 28.64 5.82 -4.77
CA LYS A 115 28.06 5.45 -3.47
C LYS A 115 27.16 4.23 -3.65
N ILE A 116 27.42 3.12 -2.97
CA ILE A 116 26.51 1.96 -3.02
C ILE A 116 25.36 2.24 -2.04
N PRO A 117 24.10 2.39 -2.50
CA PRO A 117 22.99 2.54 -1.58
C PRO A 117 22.87 1.27 -0.73
N PRO A 118 22.51 1.39 0.55
CA PRO A 118 22.27 0.22 1.37
C PRO A 118 21.23 -0.65 0.68
N VAL A 119 21.54 -1.93 0.51
CA VAL A 119 20.58 -2.92 0.00
C VAL A 119 19.32 -2.80 0.87
N PRO A 120 18.13 -2.58 0.28
CA PRO A 120 16.90 -2.63 1.06
C PRO A 120 16.90 -3.96 1.81
N GLN A 121 16.94 -3.92 3.15
CA GLN A 121 16.67 -5.13 3.91
C GLN A 121 15.25 -5.51 3.54
N GLU A 122 15.07 -6.65 2.88
CA GLU A 122 13.76 -7.26 2.80
C GLU A 122 13.33 -7.50 4.24
N THR A 123 12.47 -6.63 4.77
CA THR A 123 11.79 -6.92 6.01
C THR A 123 10.84 -8.04 5.67
N THR A 124 11.33 -9.28 5.72
CA THR A 124 10.48 -10.45 5.83
C THR A 124 9.71 -10.23 7.12
N ILE A 125 8.47 -9.78 6.99
CA ILE A 125 7.56 -9.71 8.13
C ILE A 125 7.33 -11.17 8.49
N GLU A 126 7.98 -11.64 9.54
CA GLU A 126 7.65 -12.94 10.11
C GLU A 126 6.16 -12.93 10.44
N LYS A 127 5.42 -13.92 9.93
CA LYS A 127 4.02 -14.11 10.28
C LYS A 127 4.00 -14.69 11.69
N ILE A 128 3.76 -13.82 12.67
CA ILE A 128 3.87 -14.15 14.09
C ILE A 128 2.67 -14.97 14.57
N PHE A 129 1.53 -14.84 13.89
CA PHE A 129 0.28 -15.49 14.28
C PHE A 129 -0.09 -16.61 13.32
N SER A 130 -0.72 -17.65 13.87
CA SER A 130 -1.30 -18.72 13.04
C SER A 130 -2.80 -18.51 12.82
N PHE A 131 -3.30 -18.71 11.61
CA PHE A 131 -4.71 -18.62 11.26
C PHE A 131 -5.54 -19.62 12.06
N ALA A 132 -5.01 -20.82 12.31
CA ALA A 132 -5.67 -21.86 13.09
C ALA A 132 -5.96 -21.42 14.54
N ASP A 133 -5.10 -20.58 15.11
CA ASP A 133 -5.19 -20.09 16.48
C ASP A 133 -5.62 -18.61 16.58
N LEU A 134 -5.83 -17.94 15.44
CA LEU A 134 -6.11 -16.50 15.38
C LEU A 134 -7.32 -16.09 16.22
N ALA A 135 -8.35 -16.92 16.31
CA ALA A 135 -9.51 -16.63 17.14
C ALA A 135 -9.19 -16.64 18.65
N ASN A 136 -8.27 -17.50 19.09
CA ASN A 136 -7.81 -17.56 20.47
C ASN A 136 -6.82 -16.43 20.78
N GLU A 137 -6.01 -16.05 19.78
CA GLU A 137 -4.97 -15.01 19.89
C GLU A 137 -5.46 -13.62 19.46
N TRP A 138 -6.76 -13.45 19.23
CA TRP A 138 -7.32 -12.23 18.64
C TRP A 138 -6.94 -10.94 19.38
N ASN A 139 -6.94 -10.98 20.72
CA ASN A 139 -6.54 -9.84 21.55
C ASN A 139 -5.05 -9.50 21.37
N ALA A 140 -4.18 -10.51 21.30
CA ALA A 140 -2.75 -10.31 21.06
C ALA A 140 -2.49 -9.78 19.65
N PHE A 141 -3.24 -10.29 18.66
CA PHE A 141 -3.18 -9.81 17.28
C PHE A 141 -3.59 -8.33 17.15
N THR A 142 -4.73 -7.94 17.76
CA THR A 142 -5.22 -6.56 17.73
C THR A 142 -4.28 -5.57 18.40
N GLU A 143 -3.72 -5.93 19.56
CA GLU A 143 -2.70 -5.13 20.23
C GLU A 143 -1.45 -5.01 19.36
N TYR A 144 -0.99 -6.10 18.75
CA TYR A 144 0.16 -6.09 17.87
C TYR A 144 -0.01 -5.14 16.68
N ILE A 145 -1.09 -5.26 15.91
CA ILE A 145 -1.33 -4.36 14.75
C ILE A 145 -1.55 -2.91 15.17
N PHE A 146 -2.05 -2.67 16.39
CA PHE A 146 -2.13 -1.32 16.97
C PHE A 146 -0.73 -0.74 17.23
N THR A 147 0.20 -1.52 17.80
CA THR A 147 1.59 -1.06 17.97
C THR A 147 2.33 -0.80 16.66
N LYS A 148 1.93 -1.46 15.57
CA LYS A 148 2.47 -1.23 14.22
C LYS A 148 1.88 -0.01 13.52
N GLY A 149 0.82 0.60 14.07
CA GLY A 149 0.18 1.78 13.47
C GLY A 149 -0.64 1.46 12.23
N GLU A 150 -1.17 0.24 12.12
CA GLU A 150 -1.99 -0.17 10.97
C GLU A 150 -3.27 0.66 10.87
N TYR A 151 -3.67 1.01 9.64
CA TYR A 151 -4.79 1.92 9.36
C TYR A 151 -6.12 1.49 10.00
N LEU A 152 -6.39 0.18 10.05
CA LEU A 152 -7.63 -0.38 10.61
C LEU A 152 -7.50 -0.82 12.08
N SER A 153 -6.33 -0.67 12.71
CA SER A 153 -6.08 -1.19 14.06
C SER A 153 -7.10 -0.74 15.10
N GLY A 154 -7.54 0.52 15.06
CA GLY A 154 -8.58 1.04 15.96
C GLY A 154 -9.94 0.37 15.77
N PHE A 155 -10.32 0.07 14.53
CA PHE A 155 -11.55 -0.67 14.23
C PHE A 155 -11.44 -2.12 14.70
N VAL A 156 -10.37 -2.82 14.33
CA VAL A 156 -10.19 -4.24 14.67
C VAL A 156 -10.12 -4.45 16.19
N SER A 157 -9.49 -3.52 16.92
CA SER A 157 -9.44 -3.53 18.40
C SER A 157 -10.82 -3.37 19.06
N SER A 158 -11.83 -2.88 18.34
CA SER A 158 -13.21 -2.79 18.86
C SER A 158 -13.97 -4.13 18.79
N ILE A 159 -13.48 -5.08 18.00
CA ILE A 159 -14.09 -6.38 17.77
C ILE A 159 -13.65 -7.32 18.90
N LYS A 160 -14.59 -7.70 19.77
CA LYS A 160 -14.27 -8.52 20.96
C LYS A 160 -14.21 -10.01 20.66
N ASN A 161 -15.04 -10.47 19.73
CA ASN A 161 -15.20 -11.88 19.45
C ASN A 161 -15.04 -12.13 17.96
N VAL A 162 -14.32 -13.19 17.63
CA VAL A 162 -14.17 -13.70 16.28
C VAL A 162 -14.26 -15.22 16.31
N ARG A 163 -14.65 -15.83 15.20
CA ARG A 163 -14.61 -17.29 15.03
C ARG A 163 -14.09 -17.65 13.66
N LEU A 164 -13.57 -18.87 13.54
CA LEU A 164 -13.14 -19.43 12.26
C LEU A 164 -14.25 -20.32 11.70
N ASP A 165 -14.43 -20.28 10.38
CA ASP A 165 -15.35 -21.14 9.65
C ASP A 165 -14.70 -21.58 8.33
N GLY A 166 -14.01 -22.71 8.37
CA GLY A 166 -13.15 -23.16 7.27
C GLY A 166 -12.06 -22.12 6.95
N PRO A 167 -11.95 -21.61 5.71
CA PRO A 167 -10.99 -20.58 5.35
C PRO A 167 -11.47 -19.17 5.72
N LYS A 168 -12.64 -19.02 6.36
CA LYS A 168 -13.20 -17.71 6.70
C LYS A 168 -12.90 -17.30 8.13
N LEU A 169 -12.54 -16.04 8.31
CA LEU A 169 -12.60 -15.36 9.60
C LEU A 169 -13.94 -14.62 9.72
N ILE A 170 -14.73 -14.99 10.71
CA ILE A 170 -16.03 -14.38 11.00
C ILE A 170 -15.88 -13.38 12.15
N LEU A 171 -16.14 -12.11 11.87
CA LEU A 171 -16.09 -11.03 12.86
C LEU A 171 -17.46 -10.82 13.48
N LEU A 172 -17.56 -10.90 14.80
CA LEU A 172 -18.80 -10.68 15.54
C LEU A 172 -18.91 -9.20 15.91
N LEU A 173 -19.75 -8.48 15.18
CA LEU A 173 -19.98 -7.05 15.36
C LEU A 173 -21.26 -6.80 16.16
N ASN A 174 -21.31 -5.65 16.83
CA ASN A 174 -22.48 -5.19 17.58
C ASN A 174 -23.33 -4.16 16.80
N ASN A 175 -22.93 -3.77 15.59
CA ASN A 175 -23.58 -2.72 14.83
C ASN A 175 -23.63 -3.04 13.33
N ASP A 176 -24.81 -2.92 12.74
CA ASP A 176 -25.09 -3.16 11.32
C ASP A 176 -24.39 -2.14 10.39
N PHE A 177 -24.10 -0.92 10.88
CA PHE A 177 -23.31 0.06 10.14
C PHE A 177 -21.91 -0.48 9.81
N TYR A 178 -21.21 -1.05 10.79
CA TYR A 178 -19.87 -1.59 10.58
C TYR A 178 -19.87 -2.83 9.69
N LYS A 179 -20.96 -3.62 9.71
CA LYS A 179 -21.15 -4.72 8.76
C LYS A 179 -21.21 -4.19 7.33
N THR A 180 -22.08 -3.21 7.07
CA THR A 180 -22.24 -2.63 5.74
C THR A 180 -20.93 -2.00 5.26
N TRP A 181 -20.30 -1.22 6.13
CA TRP A 181 -19.04 -0.54 5.84
C TRP A 181 -17.87 -1.51 5.57
N LEU A 182 -17.75 -2.61 6.34
CA LEU A 182 -16.68 -3.59 6.15
C LEU A 182 -16.89 -4.44 4.91
N LEU A 183 -18.15 -4.69 4.51
CA LEU A 183 -18.49 -5.44 3.30
C LEU A 183 -18.32 -4.61 2.01
N GLU A 184 -18.05 -3.30 2.10
CA GLU A 184 -17.57 -2.53 0.95
C GLU A 184 -16.22 -3.10 0.47
N SER A 185 -16.07 -3.30 -0.84
CA SER A 185 -14.95 -4.03 -1.45
C SER A 185 -13.58 -3.52 -1.01
N ASP A 186 -13.41 -2.20 -0.90
CA ASP A 186 -12.13 -1.59 -0.55
C ASP A 186 -11.73 -1.87 0.91
N ASN A 187 -12.68 -1.84 1.85
CA ASN A 187 -12.40 -2.04 3.27
C ASN A 187 -12.15 -3.50 3.59
N LYS A 188 -12.92 -4.41 2.96
CA LYS A 188 -12.72 -5.85 3.08
C LYS A 188 -11.32 -6.26 2.59
N ILE A 189 -10.92 -5.80 1.40
CA ILE A 189 -9.60 -6.10 0.82
C ILE A 189 -8.48 -5.55 1.71
N LYS A 190 -8.61 -4.32 2.22
CA LYS A 190 -7.62 -3.73 3.14
C LYS A 190 -7.46 -4.57 4.41
N LEU A 191 -8.55 -5.02 5.00
CA LEU A 191 -8.48 -5.86 6.20
C LEU A 191 -7.88 -7.23 5.89
N GLN A 192 -8.25 -7.85 4.76
CA GLN A 192 -7.65 -9.11 4.31
C GLN A 192 -6.14 -8.98 4.14
N ASN A 193 -5.66 -7.88 3.58
CA ASN A 193 -4.23 -7.63 3.39
C ASN A 193 -3.50 -7.49 4.73
N ILE A 194 -4.05 -6.71 5.67
CA ILE A 194 -3.46 -6.55 7.01
C ILE A 194 -3.35 -7.90 7.73
N ILE A 195 -4.40 -8.72 7.70
CA ILE A 195 -4.37 -10.04 8.33
C ILE A 195 -3.35 -10.95 7.62
N SER A 196 -3.37 -10.99 6.29
CA SER A 196 -2.46 -11.84 5.50
C SER A 196 -0.98 -11.45 5.65
N GLN A 197 -0.70 -10.20 6.01
CA GLN A 197 0.64 -9.67 6.25
C GLN A 197 1.25 -10.22 7.55
N TYR A 198 0.44 -10.50 8.58
CA TYR A 198 0.91 -10.90 9.91
C TYR A 198 0.50 -12.32 10.31
N VAL A 199 -0.44 -12.93 9.58
CA VAL A 199 -1.01 -14.26 9.85
C VAL A 199 -0.78 -15.19 8.66
N ASP A 200 -0.50 -16.47 8.92
CA ASP A 200 -0.33 -17.55 7.93
C ASP A 200 -1.65 -18.07 7.32
N VAL A 201 -2.45 -17.15 6.76
CA VAL A 201 -3.76 -17.46 6.18
C VAL A 201 -3.71 -18.45 4.98
N PRO A 202 -4.77 -19.24 4.76
CA PRO A 202 -4.89 -20.13 3.59
C PRO A 202 -5.12 -19.35 2.27
N LEU A 203 -4.98 -20.05 1.13
CA LEU A 203 -5.09 -19.45 -0.21
C LEU A 203 -6.49 -18.90 -0.54
N ASP A 204 -7.53 -19.51 0.01
CA ASP A 204 -8.94 -19.16 -0.16
C ASP A 204 -9.49 -18.33 1.01
N PHE A 205 -8.59 -17.67 1.75
CA PHE A 205 -8.92 -16.86 2.92
C PHE A 205 -9.93 -15.76 2.60
N ASP A 206 -11.01 -15.71 3.38
CA ASP A 206 -12.02 -14.66 3.27
C ASP A 206 -12.48 -14.15 4.64
N ILE A 207 -13.10 -12.96 4.64
CA ILE A 207 -13.65 -12.34 5.84
C ILE A 207 -15.16 -12.21 5.70
N ASP A 208 -15.88 -12.60 6.75
CA ASP A 208 -17.32 -12.45 6.86
C ASP A 208 -17.71 -11.80 8.18
N VAL A 209 -18.96 -11.36 8.29
CA VAL A 209 -19.46 -10.61 9.45
C VAL A 209 -20.79 -11.17 9.96
N GLU A 210 -20.86 -11.37 11.26
CA GLU A 210 -22.09 -11.71 11.98
C GLU A 210 -22.43 -10.63 13.01
N ILE A 211 -23.72 -10.43 13.29
CA ILE A 211 -24.19 -9.47 14.29
C ILE A 211 -24.52 -10.21 15.59
N GLU A 212 -23.91 -9.79 16.70
CA GLU A 212 -24.28 -10.27 18.02
C GLU A 212 -25.70 -9.81 18.37
N THR A 213 -26.62 -10.76 18.51
CA THR A 213 -28.05 -10.50 18.75
C THR A 213 -28.37 -10.11 20.21
N SER A 214 -27.35 -9.81 21.03
CA SER A 214 -27.48 -9.64 22.47
C SER A 214 -28.27 -8.38 22.88
N GLU A 215 -28.30 -7.33 22.05
CA GLU A 215 -29.04 -6.09 22.36
C GLU A 215 -30.53 -6.14 21.98
N ILE A 216 -30.91 -6.91 20.96
CA ILE A 216 -32.31 -6.95 20.48
C ILE A 216 -33.23 -7.61 21.52
N LYS A 217 -32.78 -8.72 22.15
CA LYS A 217 -33.53 -9.38 23.23
C LYS A 217 -33.82 -8.46 24.42
N ASN A 218 -32.88 -7.60 24.79
CA ASN A 218 -33.01 -6.73 25.96
C ASN A 218 -33.99 -5.57 25.71
N ILE A 219 -34.11 -5.13 24.45
CA ILE A 219 -35.11 -4.12 24.04
C ILE A 219 -36.50 -4.77 23.91
N GLU A 220 -36.59 -5.97 23.33
CA GLU A 220 -37.85 -6.72 23.23
C GLU A 220 -38.40 -7.09 24.62
N ASP A 221 -37.55 -7.56 25.54
CA ASP A 221 -37.95 -7.89 26.90
C ASP A 221 -38.42 -6.63 27.67
N LYS A 222 -37.74 -5.48 27.50
CA LYS A 222 -38.15 -4.20 28.11
C LYS A 222 -39.44 -3.65 27.50
N LEU A 223 -39.66 -3.83 26.20
CA LEU A 223 -40.90 -3.43 25.52
C LEU A 223 -42.07 -4.34 25.90
N ALA A 224 -41.84 -5.65 26.01
CA ALA A 224 -42.83 -6.63 26.47
C ALA A 224 -43.24 -6.39 27.93
N GLN A 225 -42.27 -6.05 28.79
CA GLN A 225 -42.56 -5.70 30.19
C GLN A 225 -43.40 -4.43 30.29
N ARG A 226 -43.07 -3.38 29.53
CA ARG A 226 -43.85 -2.12 29.48
C ARG A 226 -45.25 -2.31 28.88
N PHE A 227 -45.41 -3.21 27.91
CA PHE A 227 -46.71 -3.50 27.31
C PHE A 227 -47.62 -4.24 28.29
N ASN A 228 -47.08 -5.19 29.06
CA ASN A 228 -47.81 -5.88 30.11
C ASN A 228 -48.22 -4.94 31.26
N ASP A 229 -47.37 -3.97 31.63
CA ASP A 229 -47.70 -2.97 32.65
C ASP A 229 -48.83 -2.01 32.21
N LEU A 230 -49.03 -1.81 30.89
CA LEU A 230 -50.07 -0.93 30.33
C LEU A 230 -51.40 -1.64 30.04
N THR A 231 -51.41 -2.97 29.99
CA THR A 231 -52.59 -3.78 29.66
C THR A 231 -53.07 -4.69 30.80
N GLY A 232 -52.29 -4.80 31.88
CA GLY A 232 -52.67 -5.45 33.13
C GLY A 232 -53.24 -4.46 34.15
N GLY A 233 -54.48 -4.00 33.94
CA GLY A 233 -55.23 -3.15 34.87
C GLY A 233 -56.68 -2.98 34.45
#